data_AF-A0A916Y8I5-F1
#
_entry.id   AF-A0A916Y8I5-F1
#
_cell.length_a   1.000
_cell.length_b   1.000
_cell.length_c   1.000
_cell.angle_alpha   90.00
_cell.angle_beta   90.00
_cell.angle_gamma   90.00
#
_symmetry.space_group_name_H-M   'P 1'
#
loop_
_entity.id
_entity.type
_entity.pdbx_description
1 polymer ?
#
loop_
_entity_poly.entity_id
_entity_poly.type
_entity_poly.pdbx_seq_one_letter_code
_entity_poly.pdbx_strand_id
1 'polypeptide(L)'
;MDSKSECNVHRKMLRGLTRSEAATLYFLHSRQLSNSGGAGVCDLDENQRARIKVLLVRGLAEFVLALDGTRRCIPTKTGRAIIACMAPQ
;
A
#
# COMPACT_ATOMS: atom_id res chain seq x y z
N MET A 1 23.86 1.38 7.55
CA MET A 1 22.84 2.41 7.22
C MET A 1 21.82 2.41 8.35
N ASP A 2 21.74 3.49 9.13
CA ASP A 2 20.84 3.61 10.28
C ASP A 2 19.36 3.61 9.86
N SER A 3 18.58 2.65 10.35
CA SER A 3 17.14 2.53 10.09
C SER A 3 16.32 3.78 10.45
N LYS A 4 16.86 4.66 11.32
CA LYS A 4 16.27 5.95 11.69
C LYS A 4 16.33 6.98 10.55
N SER A 5 17.35 6.93 9.70
CA SER A 5 17.54 7.90 8.61
C SER A 5 16.55 7.64 7.46
N GLU A 6 16.34 6.37 7.12
CA GLU A 6 15.34 5.97 6.11
C GLU A 6 13.93 6.36 6.55
N CYS A 7 13.58 6.17 7.83
CA CYS A 7 12.24 6.50 8.31
C CYS A 7 11.94 8.00 8.25
N ASN A 8 12.94 8.89 8.38
CA ASN A 8 12.76 10.32 8.19
C ASN A 8 12.51 10.71 6.72
N VAL A 9 13.14 10.01 5.77
CA VAL A 9 12.85 10.19 4.33
C VAL A 9 11.44 9.69 4.01
N HIS A 10 11.04 8.53 4.54
CA HIS A 10 9.70 7.98 4.38
C HIS A 10 8.63 8.82 5.10
N ARG A 11 8.95 9.48 6.22
CA ARG A 11 8.07 10.45 6.88
C ARG A 11 7.74 11.67 6.02
N LYS A 12 8.65 12.12 5.16
CA LYS A 12 8.31 13.17 4.18
C LYS A 12 7.26 12.69 3.18
N MET A 13 7.34 11.44 2.74
CA MET A 13 6.31 10.84 1.89
C MET A 13 4.98 10.63 2.65
N LEU A 14 5.04 10.29 3.94
CA LEU A 14 3.84 10.23 4.81
C LEU A 14 3.10 11.56 4.89
N ARG A 15 3.80 12.70 4.94
CA ARG A 15 3.16 14.02 4.95
C ARG A 15 2.35 14.31 3.69
N GLY A 16 2.67 13.66 2.57
CA GLY A 16 1.94 13.79 1.32
C GLY A 16 0.70 12.88 1.22
N LEU A 17 0.56 11.89 2.11
CA LEU A 17 -0.56 10.94 2.09
C LEU A 17 -1.71 11.44 2.97
N THR A 18 -2.93 11.34 2.45
CA THR A 18 -4.12 11.53 3.29
C THR A 18 -4.27 10.36 4.27
N ARG A 19 -4.99 10.55 5.37
CA ARG A 19 -5.30 9.46 6.32
C ARG A 19 -5.93 8.26 5.62
N SER A 20 -6.82 8.51 4.67
CA SER A 20 -7.52 7.48 3.90
C SER A 20 -6.58 6.71 2.97
N GLU A 21 -5.58 7.37 2.38
CA GLU A 21 -4.55 6.71 1.56
C GLU A 21 -3.60 5.86 2.42
N ALA A 22 -3.16 6.39 3.57
CA ALA A 22 -2.37 5.63 4.54
C ALA A 22 -3.13 4.40 5.05
N ALA A 23 -4.43 4.54 5.37
CA ALA A 23 -5.28 3.42 5.76
C ALA A 23 -5.45 2.40 4.62
N THR A 24 -5.58 2.85 3.37
CA THR A 24 -5.63 1.96 2.20
C THR A 24 -4.32 1.21 2.02
N LEU A 25 -3.17 1.88 2.19
CA LEU A 25 -1.87 1.25 2.12
C LEU A 25 -1.67 0.19 3.22
N TYR A 26 -2.12 0.49 4.45
CA TYR A 26 -2.11 -0.47 5.56
C TYR A 26 -3.06 -1.67 5.31
N PHE A 27 -4.23 -1.40 4.73
CA PHE A 27 -5.18 -2.43 4.32
C PHE A 27 -4.57 -3.38 3.28
N LEU A 28 -3.87 -2.85 2.26
CA LEU A 28 -3.16 -3.65 1.27
C LEU A 28 -2.08 -4.55 1.90
N HIS A 29 -1.39 -4.06 2.93
CA HIS A 29 -0.37 -4.81 3.65
C HIS A 29 -0.94 -5.96 4.50
N SER A 30 -2.03 -5.67 5.24
CA SER A 30 -2.64 -6.62 6.17
C SER A 30 -3.45 -7.72 5.49
N ARG A 31 -4.03 -7.45 4.32
CA ARG A 31 -4.92 -8.42 3.65
C ARG A 31 -4.36 -9.10 2.41
N GLN A 32 -3.13 -8.79 1.97
CA GLN A 32 -2.55 -9.27 0.71
C GLN A 32 -3.63 -9.46 -0.37
N LEU A 33 -4.28 -8.37 -0.80
CA LEU A 33 -5.49 -8.43 -1.63
C LEU A 33 -5.28 -9.39 -2.80
N SER A 34 -5.79 -10.61 -2.63
CA SER A 34 -5.78 -11.64 -3.63
C SER A 34 -7.11 -11.55 -4.35
N ASN A 35 -7.08 -11.47 -5.67
CA ASN A 35 -8.31 -11.58 -6.47
C ASN A 35 -9.02 -12.93 -6.24
N SER A 36 -8.39 -13.89 -5.53
CA SER A 36 -8.95 -15.18 -5.11
C SER A 36 -9.52 -15.19 -3.67
N GLY A 37 -9.35 -14.13 -2.88
CA GLY A 37 -9.78 -14.04 -1.48
C GLY A 37 -10.77 -12.92 -1.20
N GLY A 38 -12.00 -13.06 -1.69
CA GLY A 38 -13.22 -12.42 -1.18
C GLY A 38 -13.39 -10.90 -1.35
N ALA A 39 -12.36 -10.16 -1.74
CA ALA A 39 -12.47 -8.77 -2.18
C ALA A 39 -11.42 -8.54 -3.26
N GLY A 40 -11.73 -8.96 -4.48
CA GLY A 40 -10.89 -8.63 -5.61
C GLY A 40 -10.85 -7.11 -5.79
N VAL A 41 -9.90 -6.60 -6.56
CA VAL A 41 -9.87 -5.18 -6.98
C VAL A 41 -11.22 -4.76 -7.62
N CYS A 42 -12.01 -5.73 -8.07
CA CYS A 42 -13.38 -5.60 -8.57
C CYS A 42 -14.41 -5.16 -7.52
N ASP A 43 -14.27 -5.59 -6.25
CA ASP A 43 -15.21 -5.32 -5.15
C ASP A 43 -14.94 -3.99 -4.43
N LEU A 44 -13.91 -3.27 -4.87
CA LEU A 44 -13.57 -1.97 -4.31
C LEU A 44 -14.56 -0.91 -4.78
N ASP A 45 -15.03 -0.08 -3.87
CA ASP A 45 -15.81 1.10 -4.24
C ASP A 45 -14.97 2.09 -5.07
N GLU A 46 -15.62 3.03 -5.75
CA GLU A 46 -14.95 4.01 -6.61
C GLU A 46 -13.88 4.83 -5.85
N ASN A 47 -14.14 5.15 -4.58
CA ASN A 47 -13.21 5.89 -3.74
C ASN A 47 -11.98 5.05 -3.37
N GLN A 48 -12.14 3.75 -3.11
CA GLN A 48 -11.06 2.81 -2.87
C GLN A 48 -10.20 2.64 -4.13
N ARG A 49 -10.82 2.52 -5.31
CA ARG A 49 -10.09 2.48 -6.59
C ARG A 49 -9.28 3.75 -6.83
N ALA A 50 -9.87 4.92 -6.56
CA ALA A 50 -9.16 6.20 -6.66
C ALA A 50 -7.93 6.25 -5.74
N ARG A 51 -8.07 5.82 -4.48
CA ARG A 51 -6.95 5.77 -3.51
C ARG A 51 -5.86 4.80 -3.94
N ILE A 52 -6.22 3.60 -4.42
CA ILE A 52 -5.24 2.65 -4.96
C ILE A 52 -4.50 3.24 -6.16
N LYS A 53 -5.21 3.93 -7.07
CA LYS A 53 -4.58 4.61 -8.20
C LYS A 53 -3.54 5.63 -7.76
N VAL A 54 -3.84 6.41 -6.72
CA VAL A 54 -2.87 7.36 -6.13
C VAL A 54 -1.66 6.62 -5.56
N LEU A 55 -1.85 5.51 -4.83
CA LEU A 55 -0.76 4.72 -4.27
C LEU A 55 0.13 4.10 -5.36
N LEU A 56 -0.47 3.64 -6.47
CA LEU A 56 0.25 3.12 -7.64
C LEU A 56 1.10 4.21 -8.30
N VAL A 57 0.51 5.37 -8.59
CA VAL A 57 1.23 6.52 -9.20
C VAL A 57 2.39 6.98 -8.32
N ARG A 58 2.23 6.90 -7.00
CA ARG A 58 3.29 7.25 -6.03
C ARG A 58 4.33 6.15 -5.82
N GLY A 59 4.21 5.01 -6.51
CA GLY A 59 5.13 3.87 -6.35
C GLY A 59 5.08 3.24 -4.96
N LEU A 60 3.97 3.39 -4.23
CA LEU A 60 3.76 2.84 -2.89
C LEU A 60 3.04 1.50 -2.92
N ALA A 61 2.31 1.22 -4.00
CA ALA A 61 1.72 -0.07 -4.29
C ALA A 61 2.07 -0.49 -5.73
N GLU A 62 1.97 -1.79 -6.00
CA GLU A 62 2.17 -2.39 -7.31
C GLU A 62 1.22 -3.56 -7.53
N PHE A 63 0.97 -3.89 -8.80
CA PHE A 63 0.25 -5.11 -9.15
C PHE A 63 1.26 -6.23 -9.44
N VAL A 64 1.10 -7.36 -8.77
CA VAL A 64 1.86 -8.58 -9.01
C VAL A 64 0.95 -9.70 -9.48
N LEU A 65 1.46 -10.55 -10.36
CA LEU A 65 0.79 -11.78 -10.75
C LEU A 65 1.16 -12.86 -9.74
N ALA A 66 0.16 -13.38 -9.03
CA ALA A 66 0.34 -14.51 -8.13
C ALA A 66 0.40 -15.83 -8.93
N LEU A 67 0.90 -16.88 -8.26
CA LEU A 67 1.06 -18.22 -8.86
C LEU A 67 -0.26 -18.85 -9.33
N ASP A 68 -1.38 -18.42 -8.74
CA ASP A 68 -2.75 -18.81 -9.13
C ASP A 68 -3.29 -18.03 -10.34
N GLY A 69 -2.45 -17.24 -11.01
CA GLY A 69 -2.83 -16.39 -12.14
C GLY A 69 -3.60 -15.13 -11.73
N THR A 70 -3.80 -14.88 -10.44
CA THR A 70 -4.53 -13.71 -9.96
C THR A 70 -3.65 -12.48 -9.91
N ARG A 71 -4.18 -11.31 -10.31
CA ARG A 71 -3.51 -10.02 -10.08
C ARG A 71 -3.79 -9.55 -8.66
N ARG A 72 -2.74 -9.26 -7.90
CA ARG A 72 -2.80 -8.80 -6.51
C ARG A 72 -2.19 -7.41 -6.41
N CYS A 73 -2.86 -6.51 -5.69
CA CYS A 73 -2.26 -5.22 -5.35
C CYS A 73 -1.53 -5.37 -4.02
N ILE A 74 -0.22 -5.13 -4.01
CA ILE A 74 0.60 -5.23 -2.80
C ILE A 74 1.37 -3.92 -2.59
N PRO A 75 1.73 -3.58 -1.34
CA PRO A 75 2.64 -2.47 -1.09
C PRO A 75 4.03 -2.77 -1.65
N THR A 76 4.70 -1.78 -2.27
CA THR A 76 6.09 -1.89 -2.72
C THR A 76 7.05 -1.92 -1.51
N LYS A 77 8.36 -2.08 -1.75
CA LYS A 77 9.37 -1.90 -0.69
C LYS A 77 9.24 -0.54 0.01
N THR A 78 9.02 0.52 -0.76
CA THR A 78 8.80 1.88 -0.25
C THR A 78 7.49 1.97 0.55
N GLY A 79 6.39 1.39 0.03
CA GLY A 79 5.12 1.34 0.73
C GLY A 79 5.21 0.63 2.10
N ARG A 80 5.94 -0.49 2.17
CA ARG A 80 6.17 -1.21 3.43
C ARG A 80 7.02 -0.41 4.41
N ALA A 81 8.05 0.29 3.94
CA ALA A 81 8.87 1.16 4.78
C ALA A 81 8.03 2.33 5.37
N ILE A 82 7.14 2.91 4.56
CA ILE A 82 6.17 3.91 5.01
C ILE A 82 5.26 3.33 6.10
N ILE A 83 4.73 2.12 5.91
CA ILE A 83 3.90 1.44 6.92
C ILE A 83 4.64 1.21 8.22
N ALA A 84 5.89 0.74 8.17
CA ALA A 84 6.72 0.57 9.36
C ALA A 84 6.94 1.89 10.12
N CYS A 85 6.97 3.03 9.41
CA CYS A 85 7.04 4.35 10.00
C CYS A 85 5.71 4.88 10.58
N MET A 86 4.58 4.23 10.27
CA MET A 86 3.26 4.56 10.81
C MET A 86 2.88 3.71 12.03
N ALA A 87 3.49 2.54 12.21
CA ALA A 87 3.16 1.65 13.31
C ALA A 87 3.54 2.30 14.66
N PRO A 88 2.68 2.21 15.69
CA PRO A 88 3.04 2.63 17.04
C PRO A 88 4.24 1.80 17.51
N GLN A 89 5.27 2.47 18.02
CA GLN A 89 6.41 1.83 18.68
C GLN A 89 6.00 1.32 20.07
#